data_AF-A0A820AG87-F1
#
_entry.id   AF-A0A820AG87-F1
#
_cell.length_a   1.000
_cell.length_b   1.000
_cell.length_c   1.000
_cell.angle_alpha   90.00
_cell.angle_beta   90.00
_cell.angle_gamma   90.00
#
_symmetry.space_group_name_H-M   'P 1'
#
loop_
_entity.id
_entity.type
_entity.pdbx_description
1 polymer ?
#
loop_
_entity_poly.entity_id
_entity_poly.type
_entity_poly.pdbx_seq_one_letter_code
_entity_poly.pdbx_strand_id
1 'polypeptide(L)'
;MSLLKTNCPTIDDRNDHPDQRISMDINAYVENVYTLLIGLLNAGVSLISYIVVLWSHSGALVTNLIGRALFHLKYVQEHYEANFRYELVRLRDHAESVAFYRSESNEQTLLTSLYADIVFNFRQIIRRKFVLNSFDAFYRMLALIFPFLVVSPQYFSREITLGDLTKIAVTFENVHKTLSFISNSYETIVQWRSATKRLIEFKYVLNALHIAKQKSEIRFIYLPNKRFMQIQELIVRLPLKIDEDNGQILINHLDLVFQFHQTVLIAAQKLLSEF
;
A
#
# COMPACT_ATOMS: atom_id res chain seq x y z
N MET A 1 97.03 -7.59 16.32
CA MET A 1 97.63 -6.30 16.75
C MET A 1 97.61 -5.36 15.55
N SER A 2 96.87 -4.25 15.67
CA SER A 2 96.88 -3.06 14.79
C SER A 2 96.33 -3.23 13.36
N LEU A 3 95.44 -2.38 12.82
CA LEU A 3 94.65 -1.23 13.30
C LEU A 3 93.57 -1.00 12.23
N LEU A 4 92.43 -0.47 12.66
CA LEU A 4 91.27 -0.05 11.88
C LEU A 4 91.63 0.84 10.68
N LYS A 5 91.05 0.53 9.50
CA LYS A 5 90.85 1.51 8.43
C LYS A 5 89.38 1.48 8.00
N THR A 6 88.53 2.06 8.85
CA THR A 6 87.18 2.47 8.45
C THR A 6 87.31 3.61 7.46
N ASN A 7 87.25 3.28 6.16
CA ASN A 7 86.99 4.26 5.11
C ASN A 7 85.54 4.72 5.27
N CYS A 8 85.35 5.76 6.08
CA CYS A 8 84.13 6.54 6.08
C CYS A 8 84.15 7.39 4.80
N PRO A 9 83.17 7.26 3.88
CA PRO A 9 83.04 8.21 2.80
C PRO A 9 82.67 9.55 3.42
N THR A 10 83.54 10.55 3.28
CA THR A 10 83.19 11.94 3.56
C THR A 10 82.10 12.33 2.58
N ILE A 11 80.85 12.26 3.02
CA ILE A 11 79.73 12.88 2.32
C ILE A 11 80.04 14.37 2.31
N ASP A 12 80.40 14.88 1.14
CA ASP A 12 80.60 16.30 0.89
C ASP A 12 79.23 17.00 0.98
N ASP A 13 78.84 17.33 2.21
CA ASP A 13 77.58 17.98 2.58
C ASP A 13 77.59 19.49 2.25
N ARG A 14 78.11 19.86 1.07
CA ARG A 14 78.23 21.25 0.62
C ARG A 14 77.86 21.48 -0.84
N ASN A 15 77.31 20.46 -1.49
CA ASN A 15 76.60 20.64 -2.76
C ASN A 15 75.29 19.84 -2.78
N ASP A 16 74.60 19.81 -1.64
CA ASP A 16 73.17 19.51 -1.61
C ASP A 16 72.47 20.74 -2.18
N HIS A 17 71.87 20.64 -3.37
CA HIS A 17 71.09 21.70 -4.02
C HIS A 17 69.90 22.09 -3.13
N PRO A 18 70.05 23.06 -2.21
CA PRO A 18 69.05 23.32 -1.19
C PRO A 18 67.83 23.99 -1.82
N ASP A 19 68.07 24.76 -2.88
CA ASP A 19 67.11 25.35 -3.80
C ASP A 19 66.24 24.29 -4.48
N GLN A 20 66.83 23.17 -4.91
CA GLN A 20 66.07 22.05 -5.47
C GLN A 20 65.22 21.35 -4.42
N ARG A 21 65.77 21.08 -3.22
CA ARG A 21 64.98 20.50 -2.12
C ARG A 21 63.83 21.39 -1.68
N ILE A 22 64.07 22.68 -1.50
CA ILE A 22 63.03 23.66 -1.16
C ILE A 22 61.97 23.74 -2.25
N SER A 23 62.35 23.73 -3.53
CA SER A 23 61.40 23.72 -4.65
C SER A 23 60.57 22.44 -4.69
N MET A 24 61.18 21.28 -4.42
CA MET A 24 60.48 19.99 -4.32
C MET A 24 59.50 19.97 -3.14
N ASP A 25 59.91 20.48 -1.98
CA ASP A 25 59.07 20.51 -0.77
C ASP A 25 57.89 21.49 -0.91
N ILE A 26 58.09 22.66 -1.52
CA ILE A 26 57.02 23.63 -1.78
C ILE A 26 55.99 23.03 -2.73
N ASN A 27 56.43 22.41 -3.83
CA ASN A 27 55.52 21.80 -4.79
C ASN A 27 54.76 20.62 -4.17
N ALA A 28 55.45 19.76 -3.40
CA ALA A 28 54.83 18.65 -2.70
C ALA A 28 53.81 19.13 -1.66
N TYR A 29 54.10 20.20 -0.91
CA TYR A 29 53.16 20.78 0.05
C TYR A 29 51.92 21.34 -0.65
N VAL A 30 52.10 22.09 -1.74
CA VAL A 30 51.00 22.66 -2.52
C VAL A 30 50.13 21.56 -3.11
N GLU A 31 50.72 20.50 -3.68
CA GLU A 31 49.97 19.36 -4.22
C GLU A 31 49.22 18.59 -3.12
N ASN A 32 49.84 18.34 -1.97
CA ASN A 32 49.21 17.64 -0.87
C ASN A 32 48.04 18.42 -0.25
N VAL A 33 48.19 19.75 -0.11
CA VAL A 33 47.13 20.61 0.38
C VAL A 33 45.97 20.69 -0.62
N TYR A 34 46.27 20.82 -1.91
CA TYR A 34 45.27 20.85 -2.98
C TYR A 34 44.48 19.54 -3.08
N THR A 35 45.17 18.40 -3.02
CA THR A 35 44.54 17.07 -3.06
C THR A 35 43.70 16.80 -1.82
N LEU A 36 44.15 17.21 -0.63
CA LEU A 36 43.35 17.11 0.59
C LEU A 36 42.08 17.98 0.53
N LEU A 37 42.20 19.22 0.06
CA LEU A 37 41.06 20.13 -0.09
C LEU A 37 40.01 19.60 -1.07
N ILE A 38 40.44 19.18 -2.26
CA ILE A 38 39.55 18.61 -3.26
C ILE A 38 38.98 17.27 -2.81
N GLY A 39 39.79 16.43 -2.16
CA GLY A 39 39.34 15.16 -1.60
C GLY A 39 38.23 15.35 -0.57
N LEU A 40 38.36 16.36 0.31
CA LEU A 40 37.37 16.67 1.33
C LEU A 40 36.09 17.27 0.74
N LEU A 41 36.20 18.12 -0.29
CA LEU A 41 35.06 18.62 -1.05
C LEU A 41 34.32 17.51 -1.79
N ASN A 42 35.04 16.64 -2.50
CA ASN A 42 34.45 15.51 -3.23
C ASN A 42 33.78 14.52 -2.28
N ALA A 43 34.38 14.23 -1.12
CA ALA A 43 33.78 13.40 -0.09
C ALA A 43 32.48 14.03 0.43
N GLY A 44 32.47 15.35 0.68
CA GLY A 44 31.27 16.08 1.10
C GLY A 44 30.15 16.04 0.05
N VAL A 45 30.46 16.36 -1.20
CA VAL A 45 29.49 16.33 -2.32
C VAL A 45 28.94 14.91 -2.53
N SER A 46 29.80 13.90 -2.48
CA SER A 46 29.40 12.49 -2.63
C SER A 46 28.50 12.05 -1.48
N LEU A 47 28.83 12.42 -0.25
CA LEU A 47 28.05 12.09 0.94
C LEU A 47 26.66 12.76 0.89
N ILE A 48 26.60 14.02 0.47
CA ILE A 48 25.34 14.74 0.25
C ILE A 48 24.52 14.08 -0.88
N SER A 49 25.15 13.72 -2.00
CA SER A 49 24.48 13.04 -3.11
C SER A 49 23.92 11.68 -2.70
N TYR A 50 24.71 10.86 -1.98
CA TYR A 50 24.24 9.59 -1.44
C TYR A 50 23.11 9.77 -0.44
N ILE A 51 23.17 10.79 0.43
CA ILE A 51 22.06 11.14 1.30
C ILE A 51 20.83 11.47 0.46
N VAL A 52 20.91 12.37 -0.53
CA VAL A 52 19.78 12.76 -1.38
C VAL A 52 19.18 11.57 -2.14
N VAL A 53 20.01 10.68 -2.69
CA VAL A 53 19.57 9.49 -3.43
C VAL A 53 18.90 8.47 -2.50
N LEU A 54 19.53 8.16 -1.36
CA LEU A 54 18.95 7.25 -0.36
C LEU A 54 17.68 7.85 0.25
N TRP A 55 17.66 9.16 0.46
CA TRP A 55 16.53 9.93 0.98
C TRP A 55 15.34 9.90 0.03
N SER A 56 15.55 10.14 -1.27
CA SER A 56 14.53 10.05 -2.31
C SER A 56 13.90 8.64 -2.39
N HIS A 57 14.72 7.59 -2.29
CA HIS A 57 14.24 6.21 -2.30
C HIS A 57 13.58 5.78 -0.98
N SER A 58 13.97 6.38 0.14
CA SER A 58 13.41 6.05 1.46
C SER A 58 11.92 6.36 1.56
N GLY A 59 11.46 7.49 1.00
CA GLY A 59 10.05 7.87 1.00
C GLY A 59 9.18 6.88 0.22
N ALA A 60 9.64 6.44 -0.95
CA ALA A 60 8.92 5.44 -1.76
C ALA A 60 8.86 4.07 -1.06
N LEU A 61 9.94 3.64 -0.42
CA LEU A 61 10.00 2.37 0.31
C LEU A 61 9.10 2.37 1.56
N VAL A 62 9.17 3.44 2.37
CA VAL A 62 8.36 3.60 3.58
C VAL A 62 6.87 3.67 3.21
N THR A 63 6.53 4.42 2.17
CA THR A 63 5.14 4.55 1.69
C THR A 63 4.61 3.23 1.12
N ASN A 64 5.40 2.48 0.36
CA ASN A 64 4.98 1.19 -0.19
C ASN A 64 4.80 0.13 0.92
N LEU A 65 5.72 0.07 1.88
CA LEU A 65 5.66 -0.93 2.95
C LEU A 65 4.49 -0.65 3.90
N ILE A 66 4.31 0.61 4.32
CA ILE A 66 3.24 0.98 5.25
C ILE A 66 1.89 1.08 4.53
N GLY A 67 1.87 1.50 3.26
CA GLY A 67 0.66 1.61 2.44
C GLY A 67 -0.03 0.27 2.23
N ARG A 68 0.73 -0.82 2.00
CA ARG A 68 0.17 -2.19 1.92
C ARG A 68 -0.48 -2.64 3.23
N ALA A 69 0.19 -2.40 4.35
CA ALA A 69 -0.35 -2.74 5.67
C ALA A 69 -1.61 -1.90 6.01
N LEU A 70 -1.59 -0.60 5.66
CA LEU A 70 -2.71 0.31 5.86
C LEU A 70 -3.94 -0.08 5.03
N PHE A 71 -3.73 -0.57 3.81
CA PHE A 71 -4.81 -1.07 2.96
C PHE A 71 -5.54 -2.25 3.61
N HIS A 72 -4.80 -3.25 4.10
CA HIS A 72 -5.39 -4.39 4.80
C HIS A 72 -6.18 -3.95 6.05
N LEU A 73 -5.61 -3.02 6.84
CA LEU A 73 -6.28 -2.47 8.01
C LEU A 73 -7.60 -1.75 7.65
N LYS A 74 -7.63 -0.98 6.56
CA LYS A 74 -8.86 -0.33 6.07
C LYS A 74 -9.89 -1.33 5.54
N TYR A 75 -9.46 -2.38 4.84
CA TYR A 75 -10.38 -3.44 4.39
C TYR A 75 -11.06 -4.13 5.58
N VAL A 76 -10.28 -4.43 6.62
CA VAL A 76 -10.80 -5.01 7.87
C VAL A 76 -11.69 -4.02 8.62
N GLN A 77 -11.38 -2.72 8.60
CA GLN A 77 -12.23 -1.67 9.16
C GLN A 77 -13.64 -1.69 8.55
N GLU A 78 -13.75 -1.77 7.21
CA GLU A 78 -15.04 -1.83 6.52
C GLU A 78 -15.88 -3.04 6.98
N HIS A 79 -15.24 -4.20 7.21
CA HIS A 79 -15.90 -5.41 7.70
C HIS A 79 -16.41 -5.26 9.14
N TYR A 80 -15.57 -4.75 10.06
CA TYR A 80 -16.01 -4.54 11.44
C TYR A 80 -17.15 -3.52 11.55
N GLU A 81 -17.08 -2.41 10.79
CA GLU A 81 -18.18 -1.45 10.74
C GLU A 81 -19.46 -2.04 10.16
N ALA A 82 -19.36 -2.83 9.08
CA ALA A 82 -20.51 -3.48 8.46
C ALA A 82 -21.18 -4.47 9.42
N ASN A 83 -20.40 -5.31 10.10
CA ASN A 83 -20.91 -6.26 11.08
C ASN A 83 -21.62 -5.55 12.24
N PHE A 84 -21.01 -4.51 12.80
CA PHE A 84 -21.65 -3.74 13.87
C PHE A 84 -22.96 -3.08 13.43
N ARG A 85 -23.00 -2.50 12.23
CA ARG A 85 -24.23 -1.91 11.67
C ARG A 85 -25.31 -2.96 11.43
N TYR A 86 -24.94 -4.13 10.90
CA TYR A 86 -25.86 -5.25 10.71
C TYR A 86 -26.47 -5.70 12.04
N GLU A 87 -25.64 -5.86 13.07
CA GLU A 87 -26.06 -6.30 14.40
C GLU A 87 -27.00 -5.29 15.08
N LEU A 88 -26.75 -3.99 14.90
CA LEU A 88 -27.68 -2.94 15.37
C LEU A 88 -29.05 -3.02 14.68
N VAL A 89 -29.08 -3.29 13.36
CA VAL A 89 -30.32 -3.47 12.61
C VAL A 89 -31.04 -4.75 13.07
N ARG A 90 -30.30 -5.86 13.24
CA ARG A 90 -30.84 -7.13 13.73
C ARG A 90 -31.49 -6.96 15.11
N LEU A 91 -30.80 -6.29 16.03
CA LEU A 91 -31.29 -6.03 17.38
C LEU A 91 -32.57 -5.18 17.35
N ARG A 92 -32.61 -4.15 16.51
CA ARG A 92 -33.81 -3.32 16.32
C ARG A 92 -34.99 -4.15 15.81
N ASP A 93 -34.75 -5.00 14.81
CA ASP A 93 -35.81 -5.80 14.18
C ASP A 93 -36.34 -6.92 15.10
N HIS A 94 -35.54 -7.36 16.09
CA HIS A 94 -35.91 -8.42 17.05
C HIS A 94 -36.04 -7.92 18.51
N ALA A 95 -36.23 -6.61 18.70
CA ALA A 95 -36.26 -5.99 20.04
C ALA A 95 -37.35 -6.58 20.96
N GLU A 96 -38.50 -6.97 20.40
CA GLU A 96 -39.60 -7.59 21.16
C GLU A 96 -39.20 -8.95 21.75
N SER A 97 -38.49 -9.78 20.97
CA SER A 97 -37.98 -11.07 21.44
C SER A 97 -36.93 -10.89 22.52
N VAL A 98 -36.01 -9.94 22.35
CA VAL A 98 -34.98 -9.63 23.35
C VAL A 98 -35.60 -9.18 24.67
N ALA A 99 -36.61 -8.30 24.62
CA ALA A 99 -37.34 -7.84 25.81
C ALA A 99 -38.16 -8.96 26.46
N PHE A 100 -38.78 -9.83 25.67
CA PHE A 100 -39.57 -10.95 26.17
C PHE A 100 -38.71 -11.98 26.91
N TYR A 101 -37.53 -12.31 26.36
CA TYR A 101 -36.58 -13.24 26.96
C TYR A 101 -35.62 -12.60 27.97
N ARG A 102 -35.71 -11.28 28.21
CA ARG A 102 -34.82 -10.50 29.10
C ARG A 102 -33.34 -10.73 28.80
N SER A 103 -33.00 -10.76 27.51
CA SER A 103 -31.65 -11.04 27.03
C SER A 103 -30.83 -9.77 26.74
N GLU A 104 -31.21 -8.63 27.32
CA GLU A 104 -30.59 -7.32 27.03
C GLU A 104 -29.11 -7.30 27.40
N SER A 105 -28.73 -7.90 28.54
CA SER A 105 -27.32 -7.93 28.99
C SER A 105 -26.42 -8.72 28.04
N ASN A 106 -26.95 -9.78 27.41
CA ASN A 106 -26.19 -10.58 26.45
C ASN A 106 -25.95 -9.81 25.14
N GLU A 107 -26.99 -9.14 24.62
CA GLU A 107 -26.89 -8.28 23.43
C GLU A 107 -25.97 -7.07 23.69
N GLN A 108 -26.04 -6.47 24.89
CA GLN A 108 -25.13 -5.38 25.28
C GLN A 108 -23.67 -5.85 25.29
N THR A 109 -23.40 -7.05 25.82
CA THR A 109 -22.05 -7.61 25.87
C THR A 109 -21.50 -7.85 24.46
N LEU A 110 -22.31 -8.42 23.57
CA LEU A 110 -21.97 -8.64 22.16
C LEU A 110 -21.68 -7.32 21.41
N LEU A 111 -22.56 -6.33 21.55
CA LEU A 111 -22.35 -5.02 20.90
C LEU A 111 -21.11 -4.31 21.44
N THR A 112 -20.83 -4.45 22.74
CA THR A 112 -19.63 -3.90 23.37
C THR A 112 -18.37 -4.57 22.85
N SER A 113 -18.38 -5.90 22.64
CA SER A 113 -17.22 -6.60 22.05
C SER A 113 -17.00 -6.21 20.59
N LEU A 114 -18.05 -6.13 19.77
CA LEU A 114 -17.95 -5.69 18.38
C LEU A 114 -17.44 -4.25 18.26
N TYR A 115 -17.89 -3.37 19.16
CA TYR A 115 -17.37 -2.00 19.23
C TYR A 115 -15.89 -1.97 19.65
N ALA A 116 -15.49 -2.82 20.59
CA ALA A 116 -14.08 -2.93 21.00
C ALA A 116 -13.18 -3.36 19.83
N ASP A 117 -13.65 -4.27 18.97
CA ASP A 117 -12.93 -4.69 17.76
C ASP A 117 -12.74 -3.53 16.77
N ILE A 118 -13.78 -2.71 16.56
CA ILE A 118 -13.70 -1.48 15.75
C ILE A 118 -12.63 -0.54 16.33
N VAL A 119 -12.68 -0.26 17.63
CA VAL A 119 -11.73 0.65 18.30
C VAL A 119 -10.30 0.12 18.23
N PHE A 120 -10.10 -1.19 18.38
CA PHE A 120 -8.80 -1.83 18.27
C PHE A 120 -8.21 -1.67 16.86
N ASN A 121 -9.00 -1.96 15.82
CA ASN A 121 -8.61 -1.74 14.43
C ASN A 121 -8.30 -0.26 14.17
N PHE A 122 -9.15 0.65 14.61
CA PHE A 122 -8.98 2.09 14.41
C PHE A 122 -7.71 2.63 15.08
N ARG A 123 -7.36 2.13 16.27
CA ARG A 123 -6.11 2.48 16.95
C ARG A 123 -4.87 2.07 16.14
N GLN A 124 -4.90 0.89 15.53
CA GLN A 124 -3.82 0.46 14.64
C GLN A 124 -3.72 1.36 13.41
N ILE A 125 -4.84 1.73 12.79
CA ILE A 125 -4.89 2.67 11.67
C ILE A 125 -4.28 4.02 12.07
N ILE A 126 -4.68 4.59 13.21
CA ILE A 126 -4.15 5.86 13.72
C ILE A 126 -2.64 5.77 13.92
N ARG A 127 -2.13 4.72 14.58
CA ARG A 127 -0.68 4.59 14.83
C ARG A 127 0.12 4.52 13.53
N ARG A 128 -0.36 3.77 12.52
CA ARG A 128 0.30 3.66 11.22
C ARG A 128 0.27 4.98 10.45
N LYS A 129 -0.88 5.66 10.44
CA LYS A 129 -1.03 6.99 9.84
C LYS A 129 -0.17 8.04 10.55
N PHE A 130 -0.09 8.00 11.87
CA PHE A 130 0.74 8.93 12.64
C PHE A 130 2.21 8.78 12.28
N VAL A 131 2.73 7.55 12.22
CA VAL A 131 4.13 7.29 11.83
C VAL A 131 4.38 7.77 10.40
N LEU A 132 3.48 7.46 9.46
CA LEU A 132 3.57 7.93 8.08
C LEU A 132 3.58 9.46 7.99
N ASN A 133 2.59 10.11 8.60
CA ASN A 133 2.45 11.57 8.56
C ASN A 133 3.62 12.26 9.26
N SER A 134 4.16 11.66 10.33
CA SER A 134 5.33 12.20 11.05
C SER A 134 6.58 12.10 10.19
N PHE A 135 6.81 10.96 9.54
CA PHE A 135 7.92 10.77 8.61
C PHE A 135 7.82 11.76 7.44
N ASP A 136 6.64 11.86 6.83
CA ASP A 136 6.34 12.75 5.72
C ASP A 136 6.48 14.24 6.11
N ALA A 137 6.05 14.62 7.32
CA ALA A 137 6.26 15.96 7.86
C ALA A 137 7.75 16.27 8.09
N PHE A 138 8.49 15.36 8.72
CA PHE A 138 9.92 15.49 8.96
C PHE A 138 10.70 15.58 7.64
N TYR A 139 10.33 14.74 6.67
CA TYR A 139 10.90 14.71 5.33
C TYR A 139 10.72 16.04 4.59
N ARG A 140 9.51 16.62 4.62
CA ARG A 140 9.25 17.95 4.07
C ARG A 140 10.02 19.06 4.79
N MET A 141 10.15 18.97 6.11
CA MET A 141 10.83 19.99 6.91
C MET A 141 12.34 20.02 6.61
N LEU A 142 12.96 18.87 6.38
CA LEU A 142 14.35 18.80 5.93
C LEU A 142 14.53 19.31 4.51
N ALA A 143 13.61 18.99 3.59
CA ALA A 143 13.65 19.50 2.22
C ALA A 143 13.59 21.04 2.15
N LEU A 144 12.95 21.69 3.13
CA LEU A 144 12.91 23.15 3.24
C LEU A 144 14.26 23.76 3.65
N ILE A 145 14.95 23.15 4.61
CA ILE A 145 16.16 23.72 5.22
C ILE A 145 17.42 23.34 4.42
N PHE A 146 17.40 22.20 3.74
CA PHE A 146 18.55 21.64 3.05
C PHE A 146 19.20 22.59 2.02
N PRO A 147 18.47 23.29 1.14
CA PRO A 147 19.08 24.24 0.20
C PRO A 147 19.82 25.37 0.91
N PHE A 148 19.27 25.87 2.02
CA PHE A 148 19.92 26.92 2.79
C PHE A 148 21.24 26.44 3.39
N LEU A 149 21.30 25.23 3.93
CA LEU A 149 22.54 24.66 4.47
C LEU A 149 23.61 24.51 3.39
N VAL A 150 23.27 23.93 2.23
CA VAL A 150 24.22 23.64 1.16
C VAL A 150 24.72 24.91 0.48
N VAL A 151 23.85 25.90 0.28
CA VAL A 151 24.17 27.13 -0.46
C VAL A 151 24.71 28.23 0.48
N SER A 152 24.56 28.08 1.80
CA SER A 152 25.06 29.06 2.77
C SER A 152 26.55 29.44 2.64
N PRO A 153 27.50 28.54 2.32
CA PRO A 153 28.91 28.92 2.20
C PRO A 153 29.14 29.94 1.07
N GLN A 154 28.42 29.80 -0.06
CA GLN A 154 28.51 30.74 -1.20
C GLN A 154 27.88 32.10 -0.87
N TYR A 155 26.84 32.11 -0.03
CA TYR A 155 26.27 33.35 0.49
C TYR A 155 27.28 34.08 1.40
N PHE A 156 27.95 33.36 2.30
CA PHE A 156 28.96 33.95 3.19
C PHE A 156 30.25 34.34 2.47
N SER A 157 30.61 33.67 1.36
CA SER A 157 31.71 34.09 0.48
C SER A 157 31.38 35.31 -0.38
N ARG A 158 30.14 35.83 -0.33
CA ARG A 158 29.60 36.96 -1.11
C ARG A 158 29.54 36.70 -2.62
N GLU A 159 29.56 35.45 -3.05
CA GLU A 159 29.41 35.07 -4.46
C GLU A 159 27.97 35.21 -4.95
N ILE A 160 27.00 35.03 -4.05
CA ILE A 160 25.57 35.09 -4.35
C ILE A 160 24.86 36.06 -3.40
N THR A 161 23.79 36.68 -3.87
CA THR A 161 22.97 37.55 -3.03
C THR A 161 21.93 36.75 -2.24
N LEU A 162 21.34 37.36 -1.20
CA LEU A 162 20.21 36.77 -0.48
C LEU A 162 19.02 36.46 -1.42
N GLY A 163 18.84 37.27 -2.47
CA GLY A 163 17.81 37.05 -3.49
C GLY A 163 18.05 35.78 -4.30
N ASP A 164 19.30 35.47 -4.62
CA ASP A 164 19.66 34.26 -5.36
C ASP A 164 19.51 33.00 -4.47
N LEU A 165 19.91 33.09 -3.20
CA LEU A 165 19.70 32.03 -2.20
C LEU A 165 18.22 31.66 -2.07
N THR A 166 17.34 32.66 -1.94
CA THR A 166 15.89 32.42 -1.81
C THR A 166 15.28 31.84 -3.09
N LYS A 167 15.71 32.30 -4.28
CA LYS A 167 15.28 31.71 -5.57
C LYS A 167 15.67 30.24 -5.69
N ILE A 168 16.91 29.90 -5.33
CA ILE A 168 17.39 28.50 -5.36
C ILE A 168 16.57 27.64 -4.40
N ALA A 169 16.35 28.10 -3.17
CA ALA A 169 15.57 27.38 -2.17
C ALA A 169 14.11 27.16 -2.61
N VAL A 170 13.42 28.19 -3.11
CA VAL A 170 12.03 28.06 -3.61
C VAL A 170 11.95 27.16 -4.84
N THR A 171 12.92 27.27 -5.75
CA THR A 171 12.97 26.42 -6.95
C THR A 171 13.16 24.95 -6.57
N PHE A 172 14.06 24.67 -5.63
CA PHE A 172 14.26 23.33 -5.08
C PHE A 172 12.98 22.78 -4.44
N GLU A 173 12.30 23.60 -3.64
CA GLU A 173 11.06 23.20 -2.95
C GLU A 173 9.94 22.84 -3.93
N ASN A 174 9.79 23.62 -5.00
CA ASN A 174 8.84 23.33 -6.07
C ASN A 174 9.16 22.04 -6.83
N VAL A 175 10.44 21.79 -7.15
CA VAL A 175 10.88 20.54 -7.79
C VAL A 175 10.62 19.35 -6.87
N HIS A 176 10.97 19.48 -5.58
CA HIS A 176 10.74 18.47 -4.56
C HIS A 176 9.24 18.14 -4.40
N LYS A 177 8.36 19.16 -4.37
CA LYS A 177 6.89 18.97 -4.35
C LYS A 177 6.40 18.21 -5.56
N THR A 178 6.88 18.58 -6.75
CA THR A 178 6.47 17.94 -8.01
C THR A 178 6.89 16.47 -8.03
N LEU A 179 8.10 16.15 -7.55
CA LEU A 179 8.55 14.76 -7.42
C LEU A 179 7.76 13.98 -6.36
N SER A 180 7.40 14.64 -5.26
CA SER A 180 6.62 14.05 -4.17
C SER A 180 5.14 13.84 -4.51
N PHE A 181 4.62 14.46 -5.58
CA PHE A 181 3.23 14.29 -6.03
C PHE A 181 2.85 12.82 -6.19
N ILE A 182 3.74 12.00 -6.75
CA ILE A 182 3.51 10.58 -6.99
C ILE A 182 3.36 9.82 -5.66
N SER A 183 4.19 10.16 -4.67
CA SER A 183 4.11 9.57 -3.32
C SER A 183 2.82 9.98 -2.61
N ASN A 184 2.47 11.26 -2.66
CA ASN A 184 1.27 11.81 -2.02
C ASN A 184 -0.03 11.31 -2.65
N SER A 185 0.00 10.99 -3.95
CA SER A 185 -1.17 10.48 -4.68
C SER A 185 -1.38 8.97 -4.54
N TYR A 186 -0.51 8.28 -3.79
CA TYR A 186 -0.57 6.82 -3.67
C TYR A 186 -1.91 6.32 -3.09
N GLU A 187 -2.47 6.99 -2.08
CA GLU A 187 -3.77 6.61 -1.52
C GLU A 187 -4.88 6.69 -2.58
N THR A 188 -4.89 7.75 -3.38
CA THR A 188 -5.85 7.92 -4.49
C THR A 188 -5.70 6.81 -5.54
N ILE A 189 -4.47 6.46 -5.91
CA ILE A 189 -4.20 5.37 -6.88
C ILE A 189 -4.72 4.03 -6.34
N VAL A 190 -4.48 3.73 -5.08
CA VAL A 190 -4.96 2.49 -4.43
C VAL A 190 -6.49 2.47 -4.37
N GLN A 191 -7.12 3.58 -4.01
CA GLN A 191 -8.59 3.69 -3.99
C GLN A 191 -9.20 3.48 -5.38
N TRP A 192 -8.63 4.14 -6.40
CA TRP A 192 -9.06 3.96 -7.80
C TRP A 192 -8.92 2.49 -8.23
N ARG A 193 -7.78 1.86 -7.95
CA ARG A 193 -7.55 0.44 -8.24
C ARG A 193 -8.58 -0.47 -7.56
N SER A 194 -8.91 -0.20 -6.28
CA SER A 194 -9.92 -0.98 -5.54
C SER A 194 -11.31 -0.80 -6.13
N ALA A 195 -11.69 0.42 -6.51
CA ALA A 195 -12.98 0.69 -7.15
C ALA A 195 -13.09 -0.01 -8.51
N THR A 196 -12.04 0.04 -9.33
CA THR A 196 -11.97 -0.68 -10.61
C THR A 196 -12.07 -2.18 -10.42
N LYS A 197 -11.39 -2.77 -9.42
CA LYS A 197 -11.48 -4.20 -9.12
C LYS A 197 -12.92 -4.62 -8.81
N ARG A 198 -13.62 -3.88 -7.94
CA ARG A 198 -15.03 -4.14 -7.61
C ARG A 198 -15.95 -4.04 -8.82
N LEU A 199 -15.73 -3.07 -9.70
CA LEU A 199 -16.50 -2.92 -10.95
C LEU A 199 -16.24 -4.08 -11.93
N ILE A 200 -15.00 -4.56 -12.02
CA ILE A 200 -14.63 -5.72 -12.82
C ILE A 200 -15.32 -6.97 -12.26
N GLU A 201 -15.24 -7.22 -10.95
CA GLU A 201 -15.92 -8.33 -10.28
C GLU A 201 -17.44 -8.28 -10.53
N PHE A 202 -18.06 -7.11 -10.39
CA PHE A 202 -19.47 -6.91 -10.69
C PHE A 202 -19.82 -7.25 -12.15
N LYS A 203 -19.01 -6.81 -13.11
CA LYS A 203 -19.19 -7.14 -14.54
C LYS A 203 -19.09 -8.64 -14.79
N TYR A 204 -18.14 -9.32 -14.16
CA TYR A 204 -18.00 -10.78 -14.27
C TYR A 204 -19.26 -11.49 -13.74
N VAL A 205 -19.78 -11.07 -12.59
CA VAL A 205 -21.03 -11.62 -12.03
C VAL A 205 -22.20 -11.39 -12.99
N LEU A 206 -22.36 -10.18 -13.55
CA LEU A 206 -23.43 -9.90 -14.51
C LEU A 206 -23.33 -10.75 -15.78
N ASN A 207 -22.13 -10.93 -16.32
CA ASN A 207 -21.92 -11.77 -17.50
C ASN A 207 -22.20 -13.25 -17.20
N ALA A 208 -21.80 -13.75 -16.04
CA ALA A 208 -22.11 -15.11 -15.61
C ALA A 208 -23.64 -15.32 -15.50
N LEU A 209 -24.37 -14.34 -14.95
CA LEU A 209 -25.84 -14.37 -14.90
C LEU A 209 -26.47 -14.31 -16.30
N HIS A 210 -25.91 -13.51 -17.21
CA HIS A 210 -26.40 -13.42 -18.59
C HIS A 210 -26.24 -14.75 -19.35
N ILE A 211 -25.07 -15.40 -19.22
CA ILE A 211 -24.79 -16.72 -19.82
C ILE A 211 -25.70 -17.79 -19.20
N ALA A 212 -25.89 -17.77 -17.88
CA ALA A 212 -26.80 -18.69 -17.20
C ALA A 212 -28.25 -18.53 -17.69
N LYS A 213 -28.71 -17.28 -17.86
CA LYS A 213 -30.05 -16.97 -18.39
C LYS A 213 -30.23 -17.39 -19.86
N GLN A 214 -29.18 -17.30 -20.67
CA GLN A 214 -29.22 -17.72 -22.07
C GLN A 214 -29.19 -19.25 -22.24
N LYS A 215 -28.52 -19.98 -21.33
CA LYS A 215 -28.54 -21.45 -21.30
C LYS A 215 -29.80 -22.05 -20.67
N SER A 216 -30.52 -21.31 -19.85
CA SER A 216 -31.80 -21.75 -19.28
C SER A 216 -32.93 -21.61 -20.30
N GLU A 217 -32.98 -22.46 -21.31
CA GLU A 217 -34.14 -22.56 -22.21
C GLU A 217 -35.25 -23.40 -21.55
N ILE A 218 -36.25 -22.74 -20.97
CA ILE A 218 -37.53 -23.40 -20.66
C ILE A 218 -38.40 -23.29 -21.92
N ARG A 219 -38.53 -24.39 -22.66
CA ARG A 219 -39.37 -24.45 -23.87
C ARG A 219 -40.82 -24.72 -23.47
N PHE A 220 -41.65 -23.68 -23.47
CA PHE A 220 -43.10 -23.82 -23.26
C PHE A 220 -43.78 -24.33 -24.54
N ILE A 221 -44.25 -25.57 -24.53
CA ILE A 221 -45.03 -26.14 -25.65
C ILE A 221 -46.52 -26.01 -25.29
N TYR A 222 -47.22 -25.09 -25.95
CA TYR A 222 -48.67 -24.92 -25.77
C TYR A 222 -49.43 -25.84 -26.74
N LEU A 223 -50.11 -26.85 -26.20
CA LEU A 223 -50.97 -27.76 -26.95
C LEU A 223 -52.44 -27.37 -26.73
N PRO A 224 -53.09 -26.67 -27.68
CA PRO A 224 -54.51 -26.36 -27.56
C PRO A 224 -55.31 -27.68 -27.49
N ASN A 225 -56.30 -27.74 -26.60
CA ASN A 225 -57.13 -28.92 -26.23
C ASN A 225 -56.55 -29.96 -25.26
N LYS A 226 -55.35 -29.78 -24.69
CA LYS A 226 -54.88 -30.65 -23.59
C LYS A 226 -54.97 -29.96 -22.23
N ARG A 227 -55.65 -30.60 -21.28
CA ARG A 227 -55.89 -30.12 -19.90
C ARG A 227 -54.87 -30.70 -18.91
N PHE A 228 -53.59 -30.65 -19.26
CA PHE A 228 -52.52 -31.02 -18.33
C PHE A 228 -51.28 -30.15 -18.57
N MET A 229 -50.54 -29.86 -17.51
CA MET A 229 -49.22 -29.23 -17.56
C MET A 229 -48.19 -30.33 -17.34
N GLN A 230 -47.22 -30.44 -18.24
CA GLN A 230 -46.15 -31.43 -18.13
C GLN A 230 -44.81 -30.70 -18.08
N ILE A 231 -44.05 -30.97 -17.03
CA ILE A 231 -42.65 -30.58 -16.86
C ILE A 231 -41.83 -31.81 -17.23
N GLN A 232 -40.89 -31.65 -18.16
CA GLN A 232 -39.98 -32.70 -18.59
C GLN A 232 -38.54 -32.22 -18.40
N GLU A 233 -37.70 -33.09 -17.84
CA GLU A 233 -36.25 -32.93 -17.69
C GLU A 233 -35.82 -31.62 -17.00
N LEU A 234 -36.59 -31.16 -16.01
CA LEU A 234 -36.24 -29.91 -15.31
C LEU A 234 -35.00 -30.12 -14.43
N ILE A 235 -33.95 -29.36 -14.74
CA ILE A 235 -32.72 -29.30 -13.97
C ILE A 235 -32.59 -27.88 -13.39
N VAL A 236 -32.51 -27.77 -12.06
CA VAL A 236 -32.31 -26.50 -11.35
C VAL A 236 -30.96 -26.52 -10.66
N ARG A 237 -30.11 -25.53 -10.98
CA ARG A 237 -28.77 -25.35 -10.39
C ARG A 237 -28.70 -24.03 -9.63
N LEU A 238 -27.99 -24.00 -8.50
CA LEU A 238 -27.66 -22.74 -7.84
C LEU A 238 -26.69 -21.93 -8.70
N PRO A 239 -26.81 -20.59 -8.73
CA PRO A 239 -25.83 -19.73 -9.39
C PRO A 239 -24.45 -19.91 -8.72
N LEU A 240 -23.42 -19.99 -9.57
CA LEU A 240 -22.03 -20.33 -9.27
C LEU A 240 -21.45 -19.52 -8.09
N LYS A 241 -20.71 -20.17 -7.19
CA LYS A 241 -19.66 -19.51 -6.41
C LYS A 241 -18.43 -19.34 -7.30
N ILE A 242 -17.71 -18.23 -7.13
CA ILE A 242 -16.65 -17.73 -8.03
C ILE A 242 -15.46 -18.71 -8.22
N ASP A 243 -15.38 -19.81 -7.46
CA ASP A 243 -14.30 -20.82 -7.51
C ASP A 243 -14.77 -22.26 -7.86
N GLU A 244 -16.04 -22.48 -8.20
CA GLU A 244 -16.54 -23.83 -8.51
C GLU A 244 -17.10 -23.90 -9.94
N ASP A 245 -16.42 -24.62 -10.83
CA ASP A 245 -16.78 -24.79 -12.25
C ASP A 245 -18.12 -25.55 -12.47
N ASN A 246 -18.68 -26.15 -11.42
CA ASN A 246 -19.98 -26.83 -11.46
C ASN A 246 -20.84 -26.39 -10.27
N GLY A 247 -21.76 -25.45 -10.51
CA GLY A 247 -22.74 -25.03 -9.50
C GLY A 247 -23.56 -26.22 -8.98
N GLN A 248 -23.88 -26.21 -7.68
CA GLN A 248 -24.63 -27.28 -7.02
C GLN A 248 -26.00 -27.51 -7.68
N ILE A 249 -26.26 -28.75 -8.10
CA ILE A 249 -27.54 -29.15 -8.68
C ILE A 249 -28.53 -29.36 -7.52
N LEU A 250 -29.60 -28.55 -7.47
CA LEU A 250 -30.68 -28.67 -6.48
C LEU A 250 -31.76 -29.66 -6.91
N ILE A 251 -32.07 -29.66 -8.20
CA ILE A 251 -33.09 -30.53 -8.79
C ILE A 251 -32.46 -31.12 -10.05
N ASN A 252 -32.46 -32.44 -10.14
CA ASN A 252 -31.94 -33.16 -11.28
C ASN A 252 -33.06 -33.99 -11.91
N HIS A 253 -33.31 -33.82 -13.21
CA HIS A 253 -34.28 -34.59 -14.00
C HIS A 253 -35.67 -34.73 -13.33
N LEU A 254 -36.33 -33.60 -13.06
CA LEU A 254 -37.70 -33.62 -12.53
C LEU A 254 -38.73 -33.71 -13.66
N ASP A 255 -39.42 -34.83 -13.72
CA ASP A 255 -40.57 -35.07 -14.60
C ASP A 255 -41.87 -35.05 -13.79
N LEU A 256 -42.76 -34.12 -14.09
CA LEU A 256 -44.05 -33.98 -13.39
C LEU A 256 -45.17 -33.72 -14.39
N VAL A 257 -46.31 -34.37 -14.16
CA VAL A 257 -47.54 -34.16 -14.96
C VAL A 257 -48.67 -33.75 -14.02
N PHE A 258 -49.19 -32.55 -14.23
CA PHE A 258 -50.32 -32.00 -13.50
C PHE A 258 -51.57 -32.05 -14.37
N GLN A 259 -52.64 -32.71 -13.92
CA GLN A 259 -53.93 -32.68 -14.62
C GLN A 259 -54.77 -31.49 -14.13
N PHE A 260 -55.61 -30.94 -15.00
CA PHE A 260 -56.51 -29.83 -14.68
C PHE A 260 -57.51 -30.24 -13.58
N HIS A 261 -57.66 -29.41 -12.54
CA HIS A 261 -58.43 -29.66 -11.29
C HIS A 261 -57.81 -30.61 -10.25
N GLN A 262 -56.54 -31.01 -10.37
CA GLN A 262 -55.85 -31.70 -9.27
C GLN A 262 -55.09 -30.72 -8.38
N THR A 263 -55.29 -30.82 -7.07
CA THR A 263 -54.45 -30.13 -6.07
C THR A 263 -53.27 -31.03 -5.75
N VAL A 264 -52.05 -30.56 -6.04
CA VAL A 264 -50.82 -31.30 -5.71
C VAL A 264 -50.12 -30.59 -4.55
N LEU A 265 -49.76 -31.36 -3.53
CA LEU A 265 -48.98 -30.87 -2.39
C LEU A 265 -47.50 -31.15 -2.65
N ILE A 266 -46.68 -30.09 -2.67
CA ILE A 266 -45.23 -30.20 -2.77
C ILE A 266 -44.67 -30.17 -1.34
N ALA A 267 -44.21 -31.31 -0.85
CA ALA A 267 -43.46 -31.41 0.40
C ALA A 267 -41.96 -31.43 0.09
N ALA A 268 -41.19 -30.60 0.80
CA ALA A 268 -39.74 -30.55 0.68
C ALA A 268 -39.11 -30.80 2.04
N GLN A 269 -38.01 -31.56 2.06
CA GLN A 269 -37.19 -31.75 3.25
C GLN A 269 -35.92 -30.93 3.11
N LYS A 270 -35.55 -30.20 4.17
CA LYS A 270 -34.31 -29.41 4.19
C LYS A 270 -33.13 -30.38 4.22
N LEU A 271 -32.37 -30.46 3.12
CA LEU A 271 -31.05 -31.08 3.11
C LEU A 271 -30.12 -30.24 4.00
N LEU A 272 -29.83 -30.73 5.19
CA LEU A 272 -28.70 -30.25 5.98
C LEU A 272 -27.44 -30.69 5.24
N SER A 273 -26.83 -29.78 4.49
CA SER A 273 -25.44 -29.97 4.05
C SER A 273 -24.58 -30.01 5.30
N GLU A 274 -23.97 -31.15 5.60
CA GLU A 274 -22.87 -31.22 6.55
C GLU A 274 -21.81 -30.18 6.13
N PHE A 275 -21.46 -29.31 7.08
CA PHE A 275 -20.48 -28.24 6.92
C PHE A 275 -19.07 -28.79 6.78
#